data_AF-A0A968A234-F1
#
_entry.id   AF-A0A968A234-F1
#
_cell.length_a   1.000
_cell.length_b   1.000
_cell.length_c   1.000
_cell.angle_alpha   90.00
_cell.angle_beta   90.00
_cell.angle_gamma   90.00
#
_symmetry.space_group_name_H-M   'P 1'
#
loop_
_entity.id
_entity.type
_entity.pdbx_description
1 polymer ?
#
loop_
_entity_poly.entity_id
_entity_poly.type
_entity_poly.pdbx_seq_one_letter_code
_entity_poly.pdbx_strand_id
1 'polypeptide(L)'
;QLASVIAAELGADTDVSKAGALLHDLGKAMDHNVEGTHAQIGAEFAQRYGVNKKVVNCIASHHHEIEQDSVEAVIVESADAISGARPGARRESLEQYIKRVRALEEIANSYNGVKESYALQAGR
;
A
#
# COMPACT_ATOMS: atom_id res chain seq x y z
N GLN A 1 -7.86 -10.93 7.85
CA GLN A 1 -8.93 -11.89 7.50
C GLN A 1 -8.62 -12.61 6.18
N LEU A 2 -8.48 -11.91 5.05
CA LEU A 2 -8.17 -12.52 3.75
C LEU A 2 -6.91 -13.41 3.78
N ALA A 3 -5.78 -12.88 4.25
CA ALA A 3 -4.52 -13.63 4.36
C ALA A 3 -4.66 -14.93 5.17
N SER A 4 -5.40 -14.92 6.29
CA SER A 4 -5.62 -16.12 7.11
C SER A 4 -6.42 -17.20 6.38
N VAL A 5 -7.43 -16.79 5.59
CA VAL A 5 -8.23 -17.73 4.79
C VAL A 5 -7.38 -18.34 3.68
N ILE A 6 -6.65 -17.52 2.93
CA ILE A 6 -5.75 -17.99 1.88
C ILE A 6 -4.70 -18.95 2.45
N ALA A 7 -4.09 -18.60 3.59
CA ALA A 7 -3.12 -19.45 4.25
C ALA A 7 -3.69 -20.82 4.65
N ALA A 8 -4.90 -20.85 5.21
CA ALA A 8 -5.56 -22.10 5.58
C ALA A 8 -5.80 -23.02 4.36
N GLU A 9 -6.25 -22.46 3.23
CA GLU A 9 -6.48 -23.22 1.99
C GLU A 9 -5.17 -23.75 1.36
N LEU A 10 -4.07 -23.02 1.52
CA LEU A 10 -2.76 -23.41 0.98
C LEU A 10 -1.90 -24.24 1.95
N GLY A 11 -2.38 -24.51 3.17
CA GLY A 11 -1.61 -25.20 4.20
C GLY A 11 -0.42 -24.40 4.74
N ALA A 12 -0.46 -23.08 4.62
CA ALA A 12 0.56 -22.17 5.15
C ALA A 12 0.27 -21.79 6.62
N ASP A 13 1.22 -21.09 7.26
CA ASP A 13 1.07 -20.66 8.65
C ASP A 13 0.04 -19.52 8.78
N THR A 14 -1.14 -19.86 9.28
CA THR A 14 -2.25 -18.91 9.43
C THR A 14 -1.95 -17.79 10.41
N ASP A 15 -1.15 -18.03 11.44
CA ASP A 15 -0.83 -17.04 12.48
C ASP A 15 0.18 -16.03 11.95
N VAL A 16 1.20 -16.50 11.23
CA VAL A 16 2.16 -15.63 10.53
C VAL A 16 1.46 -14.79 9.47
N SER A 17 0.63 -15.38 8.60
CA SER A 17 -0.10 -14.61 7.57
C SER A 17 -1.08 -13.62 8.17
N LYS A 18 -1.72 -13.95 9.29
CA LYS A 18 -2.62 -13.03 10.01
C LYS A 18 -1.85 -11.85 10.60
N ALA A 19 -0.74 -12.11 11.28
CA ALA A 19 0.09 -11.08 11.88
C ALA A 19 0.75 -10.19 10.81
N GLY A 20 1.29 -10.79 9.75
CA GLY A 20 1.87 -10.06 8.62
C GLY A 20 0.85 -9.14 7.95
N ALA A 21 -0.36 -9.64 7.66
CA ALA A 21 -1.40 -8.81 7.05
C ALA A 21 -1.89 -7.69 7.99
N LEU A 22 -1.87 -7.89 9.30
CA LEU A 22 -2.20 -6.85 10.27
C LEU A 22 -1.13 -5.75 10.31
N LEU A 23 0.14 -6.12 10.19
CA LEU A 23 1.28 -5.24 10.44
C LEU A 23 1.96 -4.69 9.18
N HIS A 24 1.62 -5.16 7.98
CA HIS A 24 2.34 -4.79 6.74
C HIS A 24 2.47 -3.27 6.54
N ASP A 25 1.44 -2.52 6.91
CA ASP A 25 1.37 -1.06 6.76
C ASP A 25 1.75 -0.28 8.04
N LEU A 26 2.31 -0.94 9.06
CA LEU A 26 2.61 -0.33 10.37
C LEU A 26 3.46 0.95 10.26
N GLY A 27 4.40 1.01 9.32
CA GLY A 27 5.28 2.16 9.14
C GLY A 27 4.57 3.44 8.70
N LYS A 28 3.36 3.38 8.12
CA LYS A 28 2.58 4.57 7.75
C LYS A 28 2.20 5.44 8.96
N ALA A 29 2.21 4.87 10.16
CA ALA A 29 1.97 5.62 11.39
C ALA A 29 3.24 6.31 11.94
N MET A 30 4.41 6.06 11.35
CA MET A 30 5.72 6.41 11.89
C MET A 30 6.62 7.18 10.89
N ASP A 31 6.14 7.42 9.67
CA ASP A 31 6.87 7.99 8.54
C ASP A 31 7.20 9.50 8.69
N HIS A 32 6.54 10.20 9.60
CA HIS A 32 6.65 11.65 9.76
C HIS A 32 8.01 12.14 10.29
N ASN A 33 8.88 11.26 10.83
CA ASN A 33 10.18 11.64 11.42
C ASN A 33 11.33 10.67 11.10
N VAL A 34 11.11 9.63 10.29
CA VAL A 34 12.10 8.56 10.06
C VAL A 34 12.35 8.44 8.56
N GLU A 35 13.62 8.42 8.18
CA GLU A 35 14.03 8.22 6.78
C GLU A 35 13.83 6.75 6.37
N GLY A 36 13.24 6.53 5.19
CA GLY A 36 12.97 5.19 4.64
C GLY A 36 11.54 5.04 4.12
N THR A 37 11.24 3.89 3.52
CA THR A 37 9.88 3.52 3.11
C THR A 37 9.05 3.07 4.33
N HIS A 38 7.72 3.10 4.25
CA HIS A 38 6.90 2.58 5.36
C HIS A 38 7.10 1.09 5.59
N ALA A 39 7.45 0.32 4.54
CA ALA A 39 7.78 -1.10 4.66
C ALA A 39 9.05 -1.30 5.50
N GLN A 40 10.12 -0.56 5.19
CA GLN A 40 11.38 -0.59 5.96
C GLN A 40 11.18 -0.15 7.41
N ILE A 41 10.55 1.01 7.62
CA ILE A 41 10.30 1.56 8.96
C ILE A 41 9.48 0.59 9.81
N GLY A 42 8.41 0.03 9.24
CA GLY A 42 7.55 -0.94 9.92
C GLY A 42 8.29 -2.24 10.27
N ALA A 43 9.11 -2.74 9.35
CA ALA A 43 9.88 -3.97 9.56
C ALA A 43 10.95 -3.81 10.64
N GLU A 44 11.73 -2.73 10.60
CA GLU A 44 12.73 -2.41 11.62
C GLU A 44 12.09 -2.22 13.00
N PHE A 45 10.96 -1.53 13.05
CA PHE A 45 10.21 -1.39 14.29
C PHE A 45 9.76 -2.75 14.82
N ALA A 46 9.08 -3.57 14.01
CA ALA A 46 8.64 -4.91 14.41
C ALA A 46 9.81 -5.79 14.88
N GLN A 47 10.95 -5.73 14.18
CA GLN A 47 12.14 -6.49 14.52
C GLN A 47 12.71 -6.09 15.89
N ARG A 48 12.76 -4.79 16.22
CA ARG A 48 13.24 -4.29 17.53
C ARG A 48 12.42 -4.83 18.71
N TYR A 49 11.13 -5.11 18.50
CA TYR A 49 10.24 -5.66 19.52
C TYR A 49 10.17 -7.20 19.52
N GLY A 50 11.05 -7.88 18.77
CA GLY A 50 11.14 -9.33 18.77
C GLY A 50 9.99 -10.03 18.03
N VAL A 51 9.33 -9.34 17.10
CA VAL A 51 8.32 -9.96 16.22
C VAL A 51 8.97 -11.07 15.38
N ASN A 52 8.22 -12.14 15.12
CA ASN A 52 8.66 -13.29 14.33
C ASN A 52 9.28 -12.84 12.99
N LYS A 53 10.45 -13.38 12.63
CA LYS A 53 11.19 -13.03 11.40
C LYS A 53 10.37 -13.18 10.13
N LYS A 54 9.49 -14.19 10.03
CA LYS A 54 8.60 -14.34 8.86
C LYS A 54 7.61 -13.17 8.76
N VAL A 55 7.07 -12.74 9.90
CA VAL A 55 6.17 -11.57 9.96
C VAL A 55 6.93 -10.30 9.59
N VAL A 56 8.17 -10.14 10.08
CA VAL A 56 9.04 -9.02 9.68
C VAL A 56 9.30 -9.03 8.17
N ASN A 57 9.60 -10.19 7.56
CA ASN A 57 9.75 -10.31 6.12
C ASN A 57 8.45 -9.97 5.37
N CYS A 58 7.27 -10.39 5.86
CA CYS A 58 5.98 -9.99 5.28
C CYS A 58 5.82 -8.45 5.24
N ILE A 59 6.25 -7.75 6.30
CA ILE A 59 6.20 -6.29 6.37
C ILE A 59 7.21 -5.67 5.39
N ALA A 60 8.45 -6.14 5.38
CA ALA A 60 9.49 -5.54 4.54
C ALA A 60 9.30 -5.80 3.04
N SER A 61 8.72 -6.94 2.65
CA SER A 61 8.67 -7.41 1.26
C SER A 61 7.34 -7.13 0.54
N HIS A 62 6.30 -6.60 1.21
CA HIS A 62 4.97 -6.41 0.58
C HIS A 62 4.95 -5.34 -0.54
N HIS A 63 6.03 -4.56 -0.69
CA HIS A 63 6.28 -3.67 -1.82
C HIS A 63 7.43 -4.12 -2.73
N HIS A 64 7.90 -5.36 -2.57
CA HIS A 64 9.04 -5.93 -3.32
C HIS A 64 10.36 -5.19 -3.14
N GLU A 65 10.54 -4.48 -2.02
CA GLU A 65 11.79 -3.78 -1.70
C GLU A 65 12.89 -4.75 -1.27
N ILE A 66 12.49 -5.90 -0.72
CA ILE A 66 13.33 -7.06 -0.45
C ILE A 66 12.63 -8.33 -0.94
N GLU A 67 13.37 -9.45 -0.98
CA GLU A 67 12.84 -10.75 -1.38
C GLU A 67 11.78 -11.28 -0.40
N GLN A 68 10.77 -11.95 -0.95
CA GLN A 68 9.75 -12.66 -0.17
C GLN A 68 10.30 -14.04 0.21
N ASP A 69 10.72 -14.19 1.46
CA ASP A 69 11.41 -15.40 1.93
C ASP A 69 10.44 -16.57 2.25
N SER A 70 9.14 -16.34 2.11
CA SER A 70 8.11 -17.29 2.54
C SER A 70 6.82 -17.17 1.73
N VAL A 71 6.06 -18.27 1.67
CA VAL A 71 4.71 -18.26 1.09
C VAL A 71 3.79 -17.30 1.85
N GLU A 72 4.01 -17.11 3.14
CA GLU A 72 3.22 -16.19 3.96
C GLU A 72 3.39 -14.74 3.49
N ALA A 73 4.58 -14.33 3.04
CA ALA A 73 4.82 -12.99 2.49
C ALA A 73 4.03 -12.77 1.19
N VAL A 74 4.04 -13.74 0.28
CA VAL A 74 3.24 -13.73 -0.97
C VAL A 74 1.74 -13.63 -0.65
N ILE A 75 1.28 -14.38 0.35
CA ILE A 75 -0.12 -14.38 0.80
C ILE A 75 -0.51 -13.01 1.35
N VAL A 76 0.36 -12.38 2.15
CA VAL A 76 0.11 -11.06 2.75
C VAL A 76 -0.03 -10.00 1.66
N GLU A 77 0.87 -9.98 0.67
CA GLU A 77 0.78 -9.06 -0.46
C GLU A 77 -0.49 -9.31 -1.28
N SER A 78 -0.78 -10.56 -1.62
CA SER A 78 -1.99 -10.94 -2.36
C SER A 78 -3.25 -10.47 -1.63
N ALA A 79 -3.28 -10.63 -0.30
CA ALA A 79 -4.37 -10.17 0.53
C ALA A 79 -4.50 -8.65 0.55
N ASP A 80 -3.40 -7.89 0.61
CA ASP A 80 -3.42 -6.43 0.50
C ASP A 80 -3.99 -5.98 -0.86
N ALA A 81 -3.50 -6.54 -1.96
CA ALA A 81 -3.96 -6.22 -3.31
C ALA A 81 -5.47 -6.44 -3.47
N ILE A 82 -5.99 -7.60 -3.02
CA ILE A 82 -7.43 -7.90 -3.01
C ILE A 82 -8.19 -6.90 -2.14
N SER A 83 -7.62 -6.54 -0.98
CA SER A 83 -8.25 -5.61 -0.04
C SER A 83 -8.42 -4.20 -0.64
N GLY A 84 -7.40 -3.74 -1.35
CA GLY A 84 -7.36 -2.43 -2.00
C GLY A 84 -8.17 -2.35 -3.28
N ALA A 85 -8.44 -3.48 -3.95
CA ALA A 85 -9.29 -3.55 -5.14
C ALA A 85 -10.80 -3.46 -4.83
N ARG A 86 -11.21 -3.55 -3.56
CA ARG A 86 -12.63 -3.46 -3.19
C ARG A 86 -13.22 -2.09 -3.58
N PRO A 87 -14.44 -2.06 -4.15
CA PRO A 87 -15.11 -0.79 -4.47
C PRO A 87 -15.13 0.16 -3.27
N GLY A 88 -14.54 1.34 -3.44
CA GLY A 88 -14.48 2.37 -2.41
C GLY A 88 -13.27 2.31 -1.45
N ALA A 89 -12.42 1.27 -1.50
CA ALA A 89 -11.26 1.14 -0.60
C ALA A 89 -10.16 2.16 -0.92
N ARG A 90 -9.90 2.41 -2.20
CA ARG A 90 -8.99 3.44 -2.70
C ARG A 90 -9.78 4.48 -3.49
N ARG A 91 -10.77 5.09 -2.85
CA ARG A 91 -11.40 6.28 -3.40
C ARG A 91 -10.40 7.42 -3.24
N GLU A 92 -9.81 7.87 -4.34
CA GLU A 92 -9.52 9.30 -4.41
C GLU A 92 -10.87 10.00 -4.17
N SER A 93 -10.92 10.97 -3.26
CA SER A 93 -12.16 11.73 -3.08
C SER A 93 -12.50 12.30 -4.45
N LEU A 94 -13.70 12.02 -4.97
CA LEU A 94 -14.17 12.60 -6.23
C LEU A 94 -13.99 14.13 -6.23
N GLU A 95 -14.12 14.73 -5.05
CA GLU A 95 -13.87 16.14 -4.81
C GLU A 95 -12.39 16.52 -5.00
N GLN A 96 -11.44 15.73 -4.46
CA GLN A 96 -10.01 15.95 -4.68
C GLN A 96 -9.61 15.74 -6.14
N TYR A 97 -10.18 14.72 -6.79
CA TYR A 97 -10.00 14.48 -8.21
C TYR A 97 -10.46 15.70 -9.04
N ILE A 98 -11.69 16.17 -8.82
CA ILE A 98 -12.22 17.37 -9.50
C ILE A 98 -11.35 18.59 -9.22
N LYS A 99 -10.91 18.78 -7.96
CA LYS A 99 -10.06 19.91 -7.58
C LYS A 99 -8.71 19.86 -8.30
N ARG A 100 -8.12 18.68 -8.46
CA ARG A 100 -6.84 18.47 -9.15
C ARG A 100 -6.98 18.69 -10.67
N VAL A 101 -8.03 18.16 -11.29
CA VAL A 101 -8.36 18.41 -12.70
C VAL A 101 -8.51 19.91 -12.97
N ARG A 102 -9.31 20.61 -12.16
CA ARG A 102 -9.49 22.07 -12.29
C ARG A 102 -8.21 22.85 -12.10
N ALA A 103 -7.38 22.50 -11.12
CA ALA A 103 -6.11 23.17 -10.90
C ALA A 103 -5.17 23.04 -12.13
N LEU A 104 -5.15 21.88 -12.78
CA LEU A 104 -4.36 21.67 -14.01
C LEU A 104 -4.90 22.50 -15.18
N GLU A 105 -6.22 22.57 -15.33
CA GLU A 105 -6.88 23.39 -16.35
C GLU A 105 -6.64 24.89 -16.10
N GLU A 106 -6.71 25.36 -14.85
CA GLU A 106 -6.42 26.75 -14.49
C GLU A 106 -4.98 27.15 -14.82
N ILE A 107 -4.01 26.28 -14.52
CA ILE A 107 -2.61 26.50 -14.88
C ILE A 107 -2.48 26.65 -16.40
N ALA A 108 -3.03 25.72 -17.18
CA ALA A 108 -2.94 25.76 -18.63
C ALA A 108 -3.67 26.98 -19.24
N ASN A 109 -4.85 27.33 -18.72
CA ASN A 109 -5.62 28.50 -19.14
C ASN A 109 -4.96 29.84 -18.78
N SER A 110 -4.01 29.86 -17.83
CA SER A 110 -3.27 31.08 -17.47
C SER A 110 -2.26 31.53 -18.54
N TYR A 111 -1.91 30.66 -19.49
CA TYR A 111 -0.95 30.97 -20.55
C TYR A 111 -1.59 31.77 -21.69
N ASN A 112 -0.92 32.86 -22.08
CA ASN A 112 -1.38 33.71 -23.15
C ASN A 112 -1.39 32.96 -24.49
N GLY A 113 -2.53 32.96 -25.19
CA GLY A 113 -2.75 32.20 -26.42
C GLY A 113 -3.51 30.88 -26.24
N VAL A 114 -3.74 30.42 -25.00
CA VAL A 114 -4.64 29.28 -24.72
C VAL A 114 -6.06 29.80 -24.59
N LYS A 115 -6.97 29.31 -25.45
CA LYS A 115 -8.40 29.67 -25.38
C LYS A 115 -9.15 28.81 -24.37
N GLU A 116 -8.82 27.51 -24.32
CA GLU A 116 -9.43 26.53 -23.42
C GLU A 116 -8.52 25.29 -23.32
N SER A 117 -8.59 24.58 -22.20
CA SER A 117 -7.83 23.35 -21.94
C SER A 117 -8.66 22.38 -21.09
N TYR A 118 -8.41 21.08 -21.26
CA TYR A 118 -9.11 20.01 -20.55
C TYR A 118 -8.11 18.98 -20.01
N ALA A 119 -8.18 18.71 -18.71
CA ALA A 119 -7.35 17.68 -18.09
C ALA A 119 -8.05 16.32 -18.16
N LEU A 120 -7.45 15.38 -18.90
CA LEU A 120 -7.98 14.02 -19.09
C LEU A 120 -7.10 13.00 -18.36
N GLN A 121 -7.72 12.10 -17.60
CA GLN A 121 -7.01 10.95 -17.05
C GLN A 121 -6.89 9.85 -18.12
N ALA A 122 -5.67 9.60 -18.58
CA ALA A 122 -5.36 8.40 -19.36
C ALA A 122 -5.33 7.19 -18.42
N GLY A 123 -6.51 6.70 -18.03
CA GLY A 123 -6.84 5.43 -17.37
C GLY A 123 -5.84 4.73 -16.42
N ARG A 124 -6.33 4.35 -15.23
CA ARG A 124 -5.97 3.11 -14.54
C ARG A 124 -7.11 2.68 -13.63
#